data_AF-K8Y0K9-F1
#
_entry.id   AF-K8Y0K9-F1
#
_cell.length_a   1.000
_cell.length_b   1.000
_cell.length_c   1.000
_cell.angle_alpha   90.00
_cell.angle_beta   90.00
_cell.angle_gamma   90.00
#
_symmetry.space_group_name_H-M   'P 1'
#
loop_
_entity.id
_entity.type
_entity.pdbx_description
1 polymer ?
#
loop_
_entity_poly.entity_id
_entity_poly.type
_entity_poly.pdbx_seq_one_letter_code
_entity_poly.pdbx_strand_id
1 'polypeptide(L)'
;MSDFPVFDHVRPMQTAHDGNTIFVVNDRDVLAELATIEPLDDRADYFCSIPIRSVWNSGVGPTVELGPFSLDAKEVVGLHNALVEHMRAFPSEFKFGGAS
;
A
#
# COMPACT_ATOMS: atom_id res chain seq x y z
N MET A 1 1.34 12.80 -12.31
CA MET A 1 0.65 13.57 -11.26
C MET A 1 -0.73 12.97 -11.18
N SER A 2 -1.25 12.67 -9.99
CA SER A 2 -2.57 12.05 -9.81
C SER A 2 -3.68 13.02 -10.24
N ASP A 3 -4.69 12.51 -10.97
CA ASP A 3 -5.85 13.30 -11.40
C ASP A 3 -6.93 13.40 -10.30
N PHE A 4 -6.82 12.59 -9.24
CA PHE A 4 -7.77 12.54 -8.13
C PHE A 4 -7.21 13.10 -6.81
N PRO A 5 -8.09 13.49 -5.86
CA PRO A 5 -7.67 13.90 -4.52
C PRO A 5 -6.80 12.84 -3.83
N VAL A 6 -5.63 13.23 -3.37
CA VAL A 6 -4.71 12.33 -2.67
C VAL A 6 -5.16 12.13 -1.22
N PHE A 7 -5.48 10.89 -0.89
CA PHE A 7 -5.81 10.46 0.46
C PHE A 7 -4.55 9.98 1.17
N ASP A 8 -3.82 10.97 1.70
CA ASP A 8 -2.58 10.77 2.45
C ASP A 8 -2.52 11.71 3.67
N HIS A 9 -3.31 11.38 4.70
CA HIS A 9 -3.41 12.13 5.95
C HIS A 9 -2.10 12.19 6.75
N VAL A 10 -1.12 11.32 6.47
CA VAL A 10 0.18 11.34 7.13
C VAL A 10 1.27 11.40 6.08
N ARG A 11 1.63 12.62 5.70
CA ARG A 11 2.72 12.85 4.73
C ARG A 11 4.04 12.34 5.31
N PRO A 12 4.87 11.65 4.52
CA PRO A 12 6.21 11.29 4.93
C PRO A 12 6.98 12.55 5.35
N MET A 13 7.47 12.55 6.59
CA MET A 13 8.33 13.61 7.08
C MET A 13 9.79 13.22 6.80
N GLN A 14 10.54 14.15 6.22
CA GLN A 14 11.97 13.99 6.07
C GLN A 14 12.65 14.15 7.43
N THR A 15 13.44 13.17 7.85
CA THR A 15 14.28 13.25 9.05
C THR A 15 15.67 12.73 8.76
N ALA A 16 16.63 13.02 9.65
CA ALA A 16 17.99 12.55 9.55
C ALA A 16 18.26 11.47 10.61
N HIS A 17 18.75 10.31 10.17
CA HIS A 17 19.22 9.23 11.05
C HIS A 17 20.65 8.88 10.66
N ASP A 18 21.60 9.04 11.59
CA ASP A 18 23.03 8.79 11.38
C ASP A 18 23.62 9.49 10.15
N GLY A 19 23.14 10.70 9.82
CA GLY A 19 23.59 11.48 8.66
C GLY A 19 22.92 11.12 7.34
N ASN A 20 22.08 10.06 7.31
CA ASN A 20 21.26 9.72 6.16
C ASN A 20 19.89 10.39 6.24
N THR A 21 19.37 10.83 5.10
CA THR A 21 17.98 11.26 4.99
C THR A 21 17.09 10.03 4.94
N ILE A 22 16.13 9.94 5.86
CA ILE A 22 15.06 8.94 5.86
C ILE A 22 13.70 9.64 5.82
N PHE A 23 12.71 8.97 5.26
CA PHE A 23 11.32 9.43 5.26
C PHE A 23 10.55 8.60 6.27
N VAL A 24 9.80 9.26 7.16
CA VAL A 24 9.10 8.57 8.25
C VAL A 24 7.62 8.93 8.22
N VAL A 25 6.76 7.93 8.41
CA VAL A 25 5.31 8.08 8.56
C VAL A 25 4.93 7.52 9.93
N ASN A 26 4.59 8.41 10.86
CA ASN A 26 4.43 8.10 12.30
C ASN A 26 5.72 7.48 12.88
N ASP A 27 5.72 6.15 13.09
CA ASP A 27 6.84 5.37 13.66
C ASP A 27 7.40 4.34 12.66
N ARG A 28 7.18 4.56 11.35
CA ARG A 28 7.60 3.64 10.28
C ARG A 28 8.53 4.35 9.30
N ASP A 29 9.63 3.69 8.95
CA ASP A 29 10.56 4.19 7.95
C ASP A 29 10.02 3.83 6.56
N VAL A 30 9.80 4.84 5.71
CA VAL A 30 9.44 4.64 4.32
C VAL A 30 10.70 4.28 3.54
N LEU A 31 10.75 3.06 3.05
CA LEU A 31 11.87 2.53 2.25
C LEU A 31 11.74 2.94 0.79
N ALA A 32 10.51 2.92 0.25
CA ALA A 32 10.21 3.30 -1.13
C ALA A 32 8.75 3.69 -1.31
N GLU A 33 8.50 4.70 -2.15
CA GLU A 33 7.18 4.92 -2.76
C GLU A 33 7.10 4.05 -4.03
N LEU A 34 6.13 3.15 -4.09
CA LEU A 34 6.07 2.13 -5.14
C LEU A 34 5.14 2.56 -6.28
N ALA A 35 3.93 2.97 -5.94
CA ALA A 35 2.89 3.32 -6.91
C ALA A 35 1.77 4.13 -6.24
N THR A 36 0.76 4.49 -7.03
CA THR A 36 -0.52 5.03 -6.56
C THR A 36 -1.63 4.19 -7.16
N ILE A 37 -2.66 3.89 -6.37
CA ILE A 37 -3.92 3.31 -6.86
C ILE A 37 -5.03 4.34 -6.76
N GLU A 38 -6.01 4.23 -7.65
CA GLU A 38 -7.09 5.22 -7.79
C GLU A 38 -8.48 4.57 -7.64
N PRO A 39 -8.84 4.04 -6.44
CA PRO A 39 -10.14 3.42 -6.24
C PRO A 39 -11.28 4.44 -6.13
N LEU A 40 -12.49 3.97 -6.37
CA LEU A 40 -13.72 4.68 -6.01
C LEU A 40 -13.95 4.52 -4.49
N ASP A 41 -14.04 5.62 -3.74
CA ASP A 41 -14.54 5.62 -2.35
C ASP A 41 -16.06 5.73 -2.39
N ASP A 42 -16.76 4.63 -2.14
CA ASP A 42 -18.21 4.53 -2.19
C ASP A 42 -18.92 5.34 -1.09
N ARG A 43 -18.23 5.63 0.02
CA ARG A 43 -18.79 6.43 1.12
C ARG A 43 -18.90 7.90 0.76
N ALA A 44 -18.05 8.35 -0.15
CA ALA A 44 -17.96 9.74 -0.55
C ALA A 44 -18.29 9.98 -2.03
N ASP A 45 -18.54 8.91 -2.80
CA ASP A 45 -18.94 8.91 -4.20
C ASP A 45 -17.97 9.64 -5.13
N TYR A 46 -16.66 9.44 -4.92
CA TYR A 46 -15.62 9.94 -5.82
C TYR A 46 -14.38 9.05 -5.85
N PHE A 47 -13.59 9.16 -6.93
CA PHE A 47 -12.30 8.48 -7.06
C PHE A 47 -11.22 9.19 -6.23
N CYS A 48 -10.47 8.45 -5.44
CA CYS A 48 -9.40 8.97 -4.61
C CYS A 48 -8.06 8.34 -5.00
N SER A 49 -6.95 9.02 -4.69
CA SER A 49 -5.60 8.51 -4.95
C SER A 49 -4.92 8.07 -3.66
N ILE A 50 -4.55 6.81 -3.60
CA ILE A 50 -3.94 6.17 -2.43
C ILE A 50 -2.51 5.72 -2.77
N PRO A 51 -1.49 6.19 -2.05
CA PRO A 51 -0.10 5.79 -2.29
C PRO A 51 0.18 4.38 -1.76
N ILE A 52 0.95 3.60 -2.53
CA ILE A 52 1.52 2.32 -2.10
C ILE A 52 2.97 2.55 -1.68
N ARG A 53 3.30 2.14 -0.46
CA ARG A 53 4.65 2.33 0.12
C ARG A 53 5.23 1.02 0.62
N SER A 54 6.52 0.84 0.44
CA SER A 54 7.28 -0.11 1.25
C SER A 54 7.75 0.61 2.51
N VAL A 55 7.45 0.03 3.67
CA VAL A 55 7.81 0.60 4.97
C VAL A 55 8.50 -0.45 5.84
N TRP A 56 9.34 0.00 6.76
CA TRP A 56 9.91 -0.81 7.81
C TRP A 56 9.27 -0.43 9.14
N ASN A 57 8.68 -1.41 9.83
CA ASN A 57 8.15 -1.25 11.17
C ASN A 57 9.02 -2.03 12.16
N SER A 58 9.49 -1.37 13.22
CA SER A 58 10.41 -1.96 14.21
C SER A 58 9.86 -3.21 14.92
N GLY A 59 8.54 -3.41 14.97
CA GLY A 59 7.89 -4.58 15.57
C GLY A 59 7.42 -5.67 14.59
N VAL A 60 7.32 -5.36 13.29
CA VAL A 60 6.72 -6.27 12.28
C VAL A 60 7.70 -6.61 11.15
N GLY A 61 8.74 -5.79 10.96
CA GLY A 61 9.69 -5.90 9.85
C GLY A 61 9.20 -5.16 8.60
N PRO A 62 9.62 -5.59 7.40
CA PRO A 62 9.27 -4.94 6.14
C PRO A 62 7.82 -5.25 5.76
N THR A 63 7.04 -4.22 5.46
CA THR A 63 5.64 -4.33 5.06
C THR A 63 5.32 -3.44 3.85
N VAL A 64 4.20 -3.72 3.20
CA VAL A 64 3.62 -2.85 2.17
C VAL A 64 2.38 -2.18 2.75
N GLU A 65 2.33 -0.86 2.66
CA GLU A 65 1.25 -0.01 3.17
C GLU A 65 0.45 0.57 1.99
N LEU A 66 -0.88 0.60 2.13
CA LEU A 66 -1.82 1.24 1.20
C LEU A 66 -2.35 2.53 1.83
N GLY A 67 -1.58 3.62 1.73
CA GLY A 67 -1.89 4.92 2.32
C GLY A 67 -2.36 4.86 3.80
N PRO A 68 -2.81 5.97 4.37
CA PRO A 68 -3.37 6.00 5.72
C PRO A 68 -4.83 5.56 5.75
N PHE A 69 -5.21 4.59 4.92
CA PHE A 69 -6.53 4.01 4.95
C PHE A 69 -6.55 2.84 5.93
N SER A 70 -7.16 3.06 7.09
CA SER A 70 -7.67 1.94 7.87
C SER A 70 -8.81 1.33 7.07
N LEU A 71 -8.55 0.18 6.46
CA LEU A 71 -9.60 -0.62 5.82
C LEU A 71 -10.57 -1.10 6.90
N ASP A 72 -11.87 -0.88 6.69
CA ASP A 72 -12.90 -1.50 7.49
C ASP A 72 -12.98 -3.01 7.20
N ALA A 73 -13.73 -3.74 8.02
CA ALA A 73 -13.82 -5.20 7.88
C ALA A 73 -14.37 -5.65 6.51
N LYS A 74 -15.25 -4.86 5.87
CA LYS A 74 -15.81 -5.18 4.56
C LYS A 74 -14.79 -4.91 3.46
N GLU A 75 -14.07 -3.81 3.55
CA GLU A 75 -13.01 -3.43 2.62
C GLU A 75 -11.86 -4.46 2.67
N VAL A 76 -11.48 -4.94 3.87
CA VAL A 76 -10.49 -6.03 4.02
C VAL A 76 -10.95 -7.31 3.31
N VAL A 77 -12.23 -7.69 3.47
CA VAL A 77 -12.79 -8.87 2.78
C VAL A 77 -12.80 -8.66 1.27
N GLY A 78 -13.18 -7.47 0.81
CA GLY A 78 -13.14 -7.10 -0.60
C GLY A 78 -11.73 -7.22 -1.20
N LEU A 79 -10.73 -6.65 -0.51
CA LEU A 79 -9.32 -6.72 -0.90
C LEU A 79 -8.82 -8.17 -0.94
N HIS A 80 -9.13 -8.96 0.08
CA HIS A 80 -8.76 -10.38 0.12
C HIS A 80 -9.36 -11.16 -1.07
N ASN A 81 -10.64 -10.95 -1.37
CA ASN A 81 -11.30 -11.63 -2.49
C ASN A 81 -10.69 -11.23 -3.84
N ALA A 82 -10.43 -9.94 -4.05
CA ALA A 82 -9.77 -9.45 -5.25
C ALA A 82 -8.36 -10.03 -5.42
N LEU A 83 -7.60 -10.16 -4.32
CA LEU A 83 -6.28 -10.79 -4.34
C LEU A 83 -6.37 -12.28 -4.72
N VAL A 84 -7.33 -13.01 -4.14
CA VAL A 84 -7.56 -14.43 -4.47
C VAL A 84 -7.92 -14.60 -5.95
N GLU A 85 -8.80 -13.74 -6.49
CA GLU A 85 -9.15 -13.74 -7.91
C GLU A 85 -7.94 -13.45 -8.79
N HIS A 86 -7.12 -12.46 -8.42
CA HIS A 86 -5.88 -12.15 -9.12
C HIS A 86 -4.91 -13.34 -9.12
N MET A 87 -4.71 -13.99 -7.97
CA MET A 87 -3.86 -15.18 -7.86
C MET A 87 -4.37 -16.36 -8.70
N ARG A 88 -5.70 -16.55 -8.79
CA ARG A 88 -6.32 -17.56 -9.64
C ARG A 88 -6.07 -17.27 -11.12
N ALA A 89 -6.22 -16.00 -11.51
CA ALA A 89 -6.00 -15.53 -12.87
C ALA A 89 -4.50 -15.41 -13.24
N PHE A 90 -3.59 -15.45 -12.26
CA PHE A 90 -2.17 -15.30 -12.50
C PHE A 90 -1.68 -16.37 -13.48
N PRO A 91 -0.97 -16.00 -14.57
CA PRO A 91 -0.60 -16.93 -15.62
C PRO A 91 0.27 -18.07 -15.08
N SER A 92 -0.04 -19.30 -15.50
CA SER A 92 0.61 -20.50 -14.96
C SER A 92 2.09 -20.60 -15.31
N GLU A 93 2.51 -19.99 -16.42
CA GLU A 93 3.90 -19.91 -16.88
C GLU A 93 4.82 -19.14 -15.91
N PHE A 94 4.26 -18.32 -15.02
CA PHE A 94 5.00 -17.59 -14.00
C PHE A 94 4.86 -18.19 -12.60
N LYS A 95 4.10 -19.29 -12.44
CA LYS A 95 3.98 -20.01 -11.16
C LYS A 95 5.21 -20.88 -10.97
N PHE A 96 6.17 -20.41 -10.16
CA PHE A 96 7.30 -21.23 -9.73
C PHE A 96 6.80 -22.39 -8.83
N GLY A 97 6.80 -23.60 -9.37
CA GLY A 97 6.81 -24.86 -8.61
C GLY A 97 5.46 -25.31 -8.03
N GLY A 98 4.67 -26.02 -8.84
CA GLY A 98 3.90 -27.15 -8.33
C GLY A 98 4.69 -28.41 -8.63
N ALA A 99 5.26 -29.05 -7.60
CA ALA A 99 5.83 -30.39 -7.73
C ALA A 99 4.77 -31.33 -8.34
N SER A 100 5.23 -32.13 -9.31
CA SER A 100 4.56 -33.31 -9.87
C SER A 100 4.08 -34.28 -8.80
#